data_AF-A0A0T5ZS01-F1
#
_entry.id   AF-A0A0T5ZS01-F1
#
_cell.length_a   1.000
_cell.length_b   1.000
_cell.length_c   1.000
_cell.angle_alpha   90.00
_cell.angle_beta   90.00
_cell.angle_gamma   90.00
#
_symmetry.space_group_name_H-M   'P 1'
#
loop_
_entity.id
_entity.type
_entity.pdbx_description
1 polymer ?
#
loop_
_entity_poly.entity_id
_entity_poly.type
_entity_poly.pdbx_seq_one_letter_code
_entity_poly.pdbx_strand_id
1 'polypeptide(L)'
;MKRILPLAIAFVVPILLFSFLGVFPGSASEEEDVDKMIETATTPEDHIKIAEYYEKQAKKMEEKARLHGTLADSYKNRGKPFSGLAKHCSDLSKKYMEAAKDYKTMAMEHMKMAQDMQKQ
;
A
#
# COMPACT_ATOMS: atom_id res chain seq x y z
N MET A 1 -65.09 16.03 26.98
CA MET A 1 -65.23 17.32 26.27
C MET A 1 -64.08 17.45 25.28
N LYS A 2 -64.39 17.82 24.04
CA LYS A 2 -63.51 17.85 22.86
C LYS A 2 -62.52 19.03 22.96
N ARG A 3 -61.26 18.85 22.54
CA ARG A 3 -60.57 19.55 21.41
C ARG A 3 -59.02 19.44 21.47
N ILE A 4 -58.48 18.68 20.51
CA ILE A 4 -57.27 18.91 19.67
C ILE A 4 -56.84 20.41 19.59
N LEU A 5 -55.56 20.81 19.61
CA LEU A 5 -54.42 20.45 18.74
C LEU A 5 -53.09 21.01 19.33
N PRO A 6 -51.90 20.41 19.09
CA PRO A 6 -50.59 20.88 19.58
C PRO A 6 -49.78 21.64 18.50
N LEU A 7 -49.10 22.74 18.87
CA LEU A 7 -47.99 23.27 18.08
C LEU A 7 -47.14 24.28 18.88
N ALA A 8 -45.88 23.93 19.19
CA ALA A 8 -44.69 24.71 18.83
C ALA A 8 -43.47 24.32 19.70
N ILE A 9 -42.60 23.50 19.09
CA ILE A 9 -41.14 23.69 18.99
C ILE A 9 -40.36 23.93 20.30
N ALA A 10 -39.61 22.91 20.70
CA ALA A 10 -38.22 23.11 21.13
C ALA A 10 -37.39 21.92 20.68
N PHE A 11 -36.61 22.16 19.63
CA PHE A 11 -35.52 21.33 19.13
C PHE A 11 -34.48 21.18 20.24
N VAL A 12 -34.38 20.02 20.89
CA VAL A 12 -33.14 19.59 21.54
C VAL A 12 -33.01 18.08 21.33
N VAL A 13 -32.32 17.75 20.24
CA VAL A 13 -31.72 16.45 20.01
C VAL A 13 -30.67 16.21 21.11
N PRO A 14 -30.65 15.01 21.73
CA PRO A 14 -29.36 14.42 22.05
C PRO A 14 -29.25 13.07 21.34
N ILE A 15 -28.58 13.14 20.19
CA ILE A 15 -27.74 12.08 19.65
C ILE A 15 -26.74 11.75 20.75
N LEU A 16 -27.05 10.79 21.62
CA LEU A 16 -26.10 10.20 22.53
C LEU A 16 -26.45 8.73 22.69
N LEU A 17 -25.44 7.89 22.42
CA LEU A 17 -25.39 6.43 22.57
C LEU A 17 -25.73 5.59 21.32
N PHE A 18 -25.30 6.04 20.13
CA PHE A 18 -24.70 5.08 19.20
C PHE A 18 -23.25 4.91 19.64
N SER A 19 -23.04 4.05 20.64
CA SER A 19 -21.72 3.60 21.05
C SER A 19 -21.05 3.01 19.81
N PHE A 20 -20.08 3.78 19.32
CA PHE A 20 -19.13 3.41 18.30
C PHE A 20 -18.69 1.95 18.50
N LEU A 21 -19.16 1.07 17.62
CA LEU A 21 -18.44 -0.14 17.26
C LEU A 21 -17.15 0.32 16.55
N GLY A 22 -16.18 0.73 17.35
CA GLY A 22 -14.82 1.03 16.92
C GLY A 22 -14.03 -0.26 16.70
N VAL A 23 -14.57 -1.21 15.93
CA VAL A 23 -13.70 -2.08 15.16
C VAL A 23 -13.32 -1.22 13.96
N PHE A 24 -12.23 -0.48 14.09
CA PHE A 24 -11.51 -0.05 12.91
C PHE A 24 -11.03 -1.35 12.27
N PRO A 25 -11.51 -1.78 11.09
CA PRO A 25 -10.66 -2.60 10.27
C PRO A 25 -9.46 -1.72 9.99
N GLY A 26 -8.41 -1.89 10.80
CA GLY A 26 -7.08 -1.65 10.29
C GLY A 26 -7.08 -2.46 9.00
N SER A 27 -7.00 -1.76 7.87
CA SER A 27 -6.72 -2.36 6.59
C SER A 27 -5.29 -2.91 6.70
N ALA A 28 -5.13 -3.96 7.49
CA ALA A 28 -4.17 -5.01 7.21
C ALA A 28 -4.57 -5.42 5.80
N SER A 29 -3.85 -4.87 4.82
CA SER A 29 -3.87 -5.44 3.50
C SER A 29 -3.74 -6.93 3.69
N GLU A 30 -4.66 -7.71 3.11
CA GLU A 30 -4.42 -9.13 2.90
C GLU A 30 -3.04 -9.19 2.22
N GLU A 31 -2.01 -9.45 3.01
CA GLU A 31 -0.69 -9.76 2.50
C GLU A 31 -0.87 -11.17 1.97
N GLU A 32 -1.13 -11.26 0.66
CA GLU A 32 -1.07 -12.52 -0.06
C GLU A 32 0.26 -13.17 0.29
N ASP A 33 0.18 -14.37 0.86
CA ASP A 33 1.33 -15.18 1.22
C ASP A 33 2.04 -15.64 -0.06
N VAL A 34 2.96 -14.80 -0.53
CA VAL A 34 3.71 -15.03 -1.76
C VAL A 34 4.51 -16.32 -1.70
N ASP A 35 4.97 -16.73 -0.52
CA ASP A 35 5.71 -17.98 -0.34
C ASP A 35 4.82 -19.16 -0.72
N LYS A 36 3.58 -19.18 -0.20
CA LYS A 36 2.58 -20.18 -0.58
C LYS A 36 2.22 -20.11 -2.07
N MET A 37 2.12 -18.92 -2.66
CA MET A 37 1.85 -18.78 -4.10
C MET A 37 2.95 -19.43 -4.93
N ILE A 38 4.22 -19.20 -4.57
CA ILE A 38 5.39 -19.77 -5.25
C ILE A 38 5.44 -21.30 -5.07
N GLU A 39 5.25 -21.80 -3.85
CA GLU A 39 5.29 -23.24 -3.54
C GLU A 39 4.22 -24.05 -4.29
N THR A 40 3.07 -23.44 -4.57
CA THR A 40 1.90 -24.14 -5.15
C THR A 40 1.66 -23.83 -6.62
N ALA A 41 2.45 -22.95 -7.24
CA ALA A 41 2.28 -22.56 -8.64
C ALA A 41 2.56 -23.73 -9.58
N THR A 42 1.56 -24.13 -10.36
CA THR A 42 1.67 -25.22 -11.35
C THR A 42 1.09 -24.88 -12.70
N THR A 43 0.37 -23.76 -12.81
CA THR A 43 -0.28 -23.31 -14.04
C THR A 43 0.31 -21.99 -14.54
N PRO A 44 0.16 -21.66 -15.84
CA PRO A 44 0.48 -20.33 -16.34
C PRO A 44 -0.20 -19.21 -15.55
N GLU A 45 -1.46 -19.41 -15.16
CA GLU A 45 -2.25 -18.45 -14.41
C GLU A 45 -1.69 -18.19 -13.00
N ASP A 46 -1.12 -19.21 -12.34
CA ASP A 46 -0.47 -19.04 -11.04
C ASP A 46 0.77 -18.15 -11.15
N HIS A 47 1.61 -18.40 -12.17
CA HIS A 47 2.80 -17.59 -12.41
C HIS A 47 2.45 -16.15 -12.84
N ILE A 48 1.36 -15.94 -13.58
CA ILE A 48 0.87 -14.59 -13.88
C ILE A 48 0.50 -13.85 -12.59
N LYS A 49 -0.21 -14.49 -11.66
CA LYS A 49 -0.55 -13.87 -10.36
C LYS A 49 0.68 -13.51 -9.54
N ILE A 50 1.70 -14.37 -9.51
CA ILE A 50 2.96 -14.05 -8.81
C ILE A 50 3.67 -12.88 -9.48
N ALA A 51 3.67 -12.81 -10.81
CA ALA A 51 4.24 -11.67 -11.54
C ALA A 51 3.51 -10.36 -11.19
N GLU A 52 2.18 -10.37 -11.12
CA GLU A 52 1.37 -9.21 -10.71
C GLU A 52 1.66 -8.78 -9.26
N TYR A 53 1.85 -9.75 -8.35
CA TYR A 53 2.28 -9.46 -6.97
C TYR A 53 3.60 -8.71 -6.97
N TYR A 54 4.62 -9.20 -7.68
CA TYR A 54 5.93 -8.55 -7.71
C TYR A 54 5.91 -7.19 -8.41
N GLU A 55 5.09 -7.01 -9.47
CA GLU A 55 4.86 -5.68 -10.06
C GLU A 55 4.25 -4.70 -9.05
N LYS A 56 3.31 -5.15 -8.22
CA LYS A 56 2.75 -4.33 -7.13
C LYS A 56 3.82 -3.98 -6.09
N GLN A 57 4.70 -4.90 -5.73
CA GLN A 57 5.80 -4.62 -4.81
C GLN A 57 6.83 -3.65 -5.41
N ALA A 58 7.14 -3.79 -6.70
CA ALA A 58 8.02 -2.85 -7.41
C ALA A 58 7.48 -1.41 -7.33
N LYS A 59 6.19 -1.22 -7.63
CA LYS A 59 5.53 0.10 -7.54
C LYS A 59 5.57 0.67 -6.12
N LYS A 60 5.34 -0.16 -5.10
CA LYS A 60 5.47 0.28 -3.69
C LYS A 60 6.89 0.73 -3.37
N MET A 61 7.92 0.03 -3.87
CA MET A 61 9.30 0.42 -3.67
C MET A 61 9.65 1.71 -4.43
N GLU A 62 9.15 1.91 -5.65
CA GLU A 62 9.29 3.17 -6.39
C GLU A 62 8.67 4.35 -5.63
N GLU A 63 7.50 4.14 -5.02
CA GLU A 63 6.86 5.16 -4.19
C GLU A 63 7.71 5.51 -2.97
N LYS A 64 8.23 4.51 -2.26
CA LYS A 64 9.17 4.72 -1.13
C LYS A 64 10.43 5.44 -1.59
N ALA A 65 10.98 5.08 -2.76
CA ALA A 65 12.14 5.73 -3.34
C ALA A 65 11.88 7.22 -3.60
N ARG A 66 10.73 7.55 -4.20
CA ARG A 66 10.31 8.93 -4.45
C ARG A 66 10.13 9.71 -3.14
N LEU A 67 9.43 9.13 -2.16
CA LEU A 67 9.23 9.75 -0.85
C LEU A 67 10.56 10.12 -0.20
N HIS A 68 11.50 9.18 -0.14
CA HIS A 68 12.81 9.43 0.44
C HIS A 68 13.66 10.39 -0.40
N GLY A 69 13.50 10.43 -1.72
CA GLY A 69 14.09 11.44 -2.58
C GLY A 69 13.62 12.85 -2.21
N THR A 70 12.31 13.05 -2.08
CA THR A 70 11.73 14.34 -1.66
C THR A 70 12.19 14.75 -0.25
N LEU A 71 12.30 13.81 0.69
CA LEU A 71 12.83 14.09 2.02
C LEU A 71 14.31 14.48 1.99
N ALA A 72 15.12 13.82 1.16
CA ALA A 72 16.52 14.15 0.98
C ALA A 72 16.69 15.61 0.52
N ASP A 73 15.91 16.04 -0.48
CA ASP A 73 15.93 17.41 -0.99
C ASP A 73 15.47 18.42 0.08
N SER A 74 14.41 18.10 0.82
CA SER A 74 13.92 18.95 1.92
C SER A 74 14.99 19.18 3.00
N TYR A 75 15.68 18.13 3.44
CA TYR A 75 16.76 18.25 4.42
C TYR A 75 17.99 18.96 3.84
N LYS A 76 18.34 18.69 2.58
CA LYS A 76 19.47 19.33 1.91
C LYS A 76 19.29 20.85 1.85
N ASN A 77 18.09 21.32 1.51
CA ASN A 77 17.77 22.75 1.40
C ASN A 77 17.86 23.50 2.74
N ARG A 78 17.77 22.79 3.87
CA ARG A 78 17.92 23.38 5.22
C ARG A 78 19.37 23.47 5.69
N GLY A 79 20.32 22.87 4.97
CA GLY A 79 21.73 22.89 5.35
C GLY A 79 22.03 22.19 6.68
N LYS A 80 23.08 22.63 7.39
CA LYS A 80 23.43 22.08 8.71
C LYS A 80 22.36 22.47 9.76
N PRO A 81 22.00 21.58 10.70
CA PRO A 81 22.60 20.27 11.00
C PRO A 81 22.02 19.08 10.21
N PHE A 82 21.15 19.31 9.22
CA PHE A 82 20.35 18.26 8.58
C PHE A 82 21.06 17.49 7.45
N SER A 83 22.32 17.81 7.15
CA SER A 83 23.08 17.16 6.08
C SER A 83 23.18 15.63 6.23
N GLY A 84 23.26 15.14 7.48
CA GLY A 84 23.24 13.70 7.76
C GLY A 84 21.91 13.04 7.37
N LEU A 85 20.79 13.68 7.68
CA LEU A 85 19.46 13.19 7.30
C LEU A 85 19.23 13.26 5.79
N ALA A 86 19.74 14.29 5.13
CA ALA A 86 19.71 14.40 3.66
C ALA A 86 20.43 13.22 3.01
N LYS A 87 21.65 12.89 3.48
CA LYS A 87 22.39 11.72 3.00
C LYS A 87 21.66 10.42 3.28
N HIS A 88 21.16 10.22 4.50
CA HIS A 88 20.41 9.02 4.87
C HIS A 88 19.20 8.79 3.97
N CYS A 89 18.39 9.83 3.73
CA CYS A 89 17.22 9.73 2.86
C CYS A 89 17.63 9.49 1.39
N SER A 90 18.71 10.12 0.92
CA SER A 90 19.24 9.85 -0.42
C SER A 90 19.68 8.39 -0.59
N ASP A 91 20.30 7.79 0.44
CA ASP A 91 20.75 6.40 0.38
C ASP A 91 19.54 5.44 0.41
N LEU A 92 18.51 5.73 1.22
CA LEU A 92 17.25 4.97 1.22
C LEU A 92 16.53 5.04 -0.13
N SER A 93 16.47 6.22 -0.74
CA SER A 93 15.85 6.39 -2.07
C SER A 93 16.48 5.45 -3.10
N LYS A 94 17.82 5.37 -3.11
CA LYS A 94 18.57 4.47 -4.01
C LYS A 94 18.28 2.99 -3.71
N LYS A 95 18.33 2.59 -2.44
CA LYS A 95 18.05 1.19 -2.03
C LYS A 95 16.65 0.75 -2.41
N TYR A 96 15.64 1.61 -2.24
CA TYR A 96 14.28 1.28 -2.67
C TYR A 96 14.16 1.22 -4.19
N MET A 97 14.89 2.05 -4.93
CA MET A 97 14.92 1.95 -6.39
C MET A 97 15.60 0.64 -6.86
N GLU A 98 16.65 0.19 -6.17
CA GLU A 98 17.27 -1.12 -6.42
C GLU A 98 16.28 -2.25 -6.14
N ALA A 99 15.62 -2.25 -4.97
CA ALA A 99 14.59 -3.23 -4.65
C ALA A 99 13.43 -3.24 -5.66
N ALA A 100 13.02 -2.07 -6.18
CA ALA A 100 12.02 -1.99 -7.23
C ALA A 100 12.45 -2.71 -8.52
N LYS A 101 13.73 -2.61 -8.90
CA LYS A 101 14.28 -3.33 -10.05
C LYS A 101 14.31 -4.83 -9.81
N ASP A 102 14.70 -5.26 -8.61
CA ASP A 102 14.72 -6.69 -8.24
C ASP A 102 13.31 -7.28 -8.31
N TYR A 103 12.31 -6.58 -7.79
CA TYR A 103 10.91 -6.97 -7.92
C TYR A 103 10.45 -7.07 -9.38
N LYS A 104 10.82 -6.12 -10.24
CA LYS A 104 10.51 -6.21 -11.68
C LYS A 104 11.18 -7.41 -12.34
N THR A 105 12.42 -7.72 -11.97
CA THR A 105 13.12 -8.91 -12.47
C THR A 105 12.36 -10.18 -12.11
N MET A 106 11.95 -10.33 -10.85
CA MET A 106 11.16 -11.50 -10.43
C MET A 106 9.81 -11.58 -11.15
N ALA A 107 9.13 -10.44 -11.37
CA ALA A 107 7.90 -10.41 -12.14
C ALA A 107 8.11 -10.89 -13.60
N MET A 108 9.18 -10.42 -14.26
CA MET A 108 9.52 -10.86 -15.62
C MET A 108 9.84 -12.35 -15.69
N GLU A 109 10.54 -12.90 -14.69
CA GLU A 109 10.86 -14.33 -14.63
C GLU A 109 9.61 -15.20 -14.50
N HIS A 110 8.66 -14.82 -13.65
CA HIS A 110 7.37 -15.52 -13.54
C HIS A 110 6.53 -15.38 -14.81
N MET A 111 6.51 -14.20 -15.45
CA MET A 111 5.83 -14.04 -16.72
C MET A 111 6.43 -14.94 -17.82
N LYS A 112 7.76 -15.09 -17.83
CA LYS A 112 8.44 -16.00 -18.74
C LYS A 112 8.06 -17.47 -18.47
N MET A 113 8.02 -17.89 -17.21
CA MET A 113 7.56 -19.24 -16.85
C MET A 113 6.14 -19.51 -17.37
N ALA A 114 5.22 -18.57 -17.19
CA ALA A 114 3.85 -18.69 -17.72
C ALA A 114 3.83 -18.86 -19.24
N GLN A 115 4.59 -18.03 -19.97
CA GLN A 115 4.68 -18.11 -21.43
C GLN A 115 5.28 -19.43 -21.91
N ASP A 116 6.29 -19.94 -21.23
CA ASP A 116 6.96 -21.18 -21.62
C ASP A 116 6.10 -22.42 -21.35
N MET A 117 5.20 -22.37 -20.36
CA MET A 117 4.18 -23.39 -20.12
C MET A 117 3.06 -23.36 -21.17
N GLN A 118 2.65 -22.18 -21.64
CA GLN A 118 1.60 -22.04 -22.66
C GLN A 118 2.02 -22.50 -24.07
N LYS A 119 3.34 -22.62 -24.31
CA LYS A 119 3.90 -23.10 -25.58
C LYS A 119 4.06 -24.62 -25.65
N GLN A 120 3.88 -25.33 -24.53
CA GLN A 120 3.96 -26.79 -24.43
C GLN A 120 2.61 -27.43 -24.74
#